data_AF-A0AAV4ZSD3-F1
#
_entry.id   AF-A0AAV4ZSD3-F1
#
_cell.length_a   1.000
_cell.length_b   1.000
_cell.length_c   1.000
_cell.angle_alpha   90.00
_cell.angle_beta   90.00
_cell.angle_gamma   90.00
#
_symmetry.space_group_name_H-M   'P 1'
#
loop_
_entity.id
_entity.type
_entity.pdbx_description
1 polymer ?
#
loop_
_entity_poly.entity_id
_entity_poly.type
_entity_poly.pdbx_seq_one_letter_code
_entity_poly.pdbx_strand_id
1 'polypeptide(L)'
;MAKPVECRIVGMPDGRFAVIAVLASGKVFRHAGLTSLAEAEESVGMLRDLMAACGAPVVVEVSNRLGTQVGVRVDQAVGSGGT
;
A
#
# COMPACT_ATOMS: atom_id res chain seq x y z
N MET A 1 18.84 8.78 -14.90
CA MET A 1 17.68 9.26 -14.11
C MET A 1 17.31 8.19 -13.11
N ALA A 2 17.24 8.53 -11.83
CA ALA A 2 16.73 7.61 -10.83
C ALA A 2 15.22 7.42 -11.05
N LYS A 3 14.76 6.18 -10.91
CA LYS A 3 13.33 5.85 -11.04
C LYS A 3 12.62 6.20 -9.73
N PRO A 4 11.39 6.74 -9.78
CA PRO A 4 10.63 7.09 -8.59
C PRO A 4 10.31 5.84 -7.76
N VAL A 5 10.21 6.03 -6.44
CA VAL A 5 9.77 4.99 -5.51
C VAL A 5 8.27 5.17 -5.28
N GLU A 6 7.50 4.09 -5.44
CA GLU A 6 6.06 4.12 -5.21
C GLU A 6 5.77 3.82 -3.74
N CYS A 7 5.07 4.72 -3.04
CA CYS A 7 4.69 4.52 -1.65
C CYS A 7 3.18 4.51 -1.46
N ARG A 8 2.70 3.64 -0.55
CA ARG A 8 1.29 3.60 -0.13
C ARG A 8 1.17 3.35 1.37
N ILE A 9 0.14 3.93 1.97
CA ILE A 9 -0.28 3.65 3.35
C ILE A 9 -1.44 2.65 3.30
N VAL A 10 -1.38 1.62 4.13
CA VAL A 10 -2.37 0.53 4.19
C VAL A 10 -2.88 0.41 5.63
N GLY A 11 -4.20 0.48 5.80
CA GLY A 11 -4.84 0.13 7.06
C GLY A 11 -4.84 -1.39 7.26
N MET A 12 -4.45 -1.84 8.44
CA MET A 12 -4.41 -3.25 8.82
C MET A 12 -5.62 -3.60 9.71
N PRO A 13 -6.07 -4.88 9.72
CA PRO A 13 -7.24 -5.31 10.47
C PRO A 13 -7.09 -5.22 11.99
N ASP A 14 -5.85 -5.05 12.49
CA ASP A 14 -5.54 -4.79 13.90
C ASP A 14 -5.71 -3.31 14.30
N GLY A 15 -6.21 -2.47 13.40
CA GLY A 15 -6.39 -1.03 13.60
C GLY A 15 -5.10 -0.22 13.45
N ARG A 16 -3.99 -0.86 13.05
CA ARG A 16 -2.71 -0.19 12.81
C ARG A 16 -2.53 0.12 11.33
N PHE A 17 -1.47 0.85 11.01
CA PHE A 17 -1.09 1.21 9.66
C PHE A 17 0.23 0.55 9.26
N ALA A 18 0.40 0.40 7.95
CA ALA A 18 1.66 0.01 7.33
C ALA A 18 1.96 0.89 6.13
N VAL A 19 3.22 1.33 6.01
CA VAL A 19 3.77 1.97 4.82
C VAL A 19 4.45 0.90 3.98
N ILE A 20 4.05 0.79 2.72
CA ILE A 20 4.66 -0.09 1.73
C ILE A 20 5.32 0.80 0.67
N ALA A 21 6.62 0.63 0.47
CA ALA A 21 7.37 1.29 -0.58
C ALA A 21 7.91 0.26 -1.58
N VAL A 22 7.67 0.47 -2.87
CA VAL A 22 8.21 -0.34 -3.96
C VAL A 22 9.33 0.44 -4.62
N LEU A 23 10.55 -0.08 -4.45
CA LEU A 23 11.73 0.47 -5.08
C LEU A 23 11.73 0.13 -6.57
N ALA A 24 12.43 0.94 -7.35
CA ALA A 24 12.61 0.72 -8.78
C ALA A 24 13.25 -0.63 -9.16
N SER A 25 13.94 -1.26 -8.21
CA SER A 25 14.50 -2.61 -8.33
C SER A 25 13.45 -3.71 -8.18
N GLY A 26 12.19 -3.37 -7.90
CA GLY A 26 11.13 -4.30 -7.51
C GLY A 26 11.19 -4.73 -6.05
N LYS A 27 12.19 -4.26 -5.28
CA LYS A 27 12.30 -4.58 -3.85
C LYS A 27 11.24 -3.83 -3.06
N VAL A 28 10.53 -4.56 -2.21
CA VAL A 28 9.49 -4.02 -1.33
C VAL A 28 10.09 -3.72 0.03
N PHE A 29 9.92 -2.49 0.49
CA PHE A 29 10.15 -2.07 1.87
C PHE A 29 8.79 -1.96 2.58
N ARG A 30 8.72 -2.50 3.81
CA ARG A 30 7.49 -2.50 4.61
C ARG A 30 7.82 -2.01 6.02
N HIS A 31 7.19 -0.92 6.40
CA HIS A 31 7.15 -0.41 7.77
C HIS A 31 5.74 -0.66 8.30
N ALA A 32 5.58 -1.52 9.30
CA ALA A 32 4.26 -1.90 9.83
C ALA A 32 4.19 -1.68 11.35
N GLY A 33 2.97 -1.61 11.88
CA GLY A 33 2.74 -1.47 13.32
C GLY A 33 2.55 -0.02 13.77
N LEU A 34 2.38 0.91 12.82
CA LEU A 34 2.16 2.32 13.07
C LEU A 34 0.78 2.50 13.71
N THR A 35 0.70 3.24 14.81
CA THR A 35 -0.52 3.33 15.62
C THR A 35 -1.53 4.35 15.10
N SER A 36 -1.08 5.27 14.25
CA SER A 36 -1.93 6.32 13.67
C SER A 36 -1.57 6.61 12.22
N LEU A 37 -2.52 7.25 11.51
CA LEU A 37 -2.29 7.74 10.16
C LEU A 37 -1.19 8.81 10.15
N ALA A 38 -1.16 9.70 11.15
CA ALA A 38 -0.14 10.73 11.27
C ALA A 38 1.27 10.15 11.39
N GLU A 39 1.43 9.06 12.15
CA GLU A 39 2.70 8.33 12.27
C GLU A 39 3.11 7.70 10.93
N ALA A 40 2.14 7.18 10.16
CA ALA A 40 2.39 6.64 8.82
C ALA A 40 2.79 7.73 7.82
N GLU A 41 2.15 8.90 7.87
CA GLU A 41 2.49 10.06 7.04
C GLU A 41 3.88 10.62 7.38
N GLU A 42 4.25 10.68 8.66
CA GLU A 42 5.60 11.07 9.09
C GLU A 42 6.65 10.09 8.56
N SER A 43 6.38 8.79 8.63
CA SER A 43 7.25 7.74 8.08
C SER A 43 7.44 7.88 6.57
N VAL A 44 6.37 8.23 5.82
CA VAL A 44 6.45 8.56 4.39
C VAL A 44 7.27 9.83 4.14
N GLY A 45 7.10 10.86 4.98
CA GLY A 45 7.88 12.10 4.91
C GLY A 45 9.38 11.85 5.10
N MET A 46 9.75 11.06 6.11
CA MET A 46 11.14 10.66 6.37
C MET A 46 11.71 9.84 5.20
N LEU A 47 10.95 8.91 4.66
CA LEU A 47 11.36 8.15 3.48
C LEU A 47 11.58 9.06 2.27
N ARG A 48 10.72 10.06 2.05
CA ARG A 48 10.87 11.03 0.96
C ARG A 48 12.17 11.83 1.10
N ASP A 49 12.49 12.29 2.32
CA ASP A 49 13.70 13.06 2.59
C ASP A 49 14.97 12.24 2.30
N LEU A 50 15.03 11.00 2.82
CA LEU A 50 16.13 10.07 2.60
C LEU A 50 16.33 9.76 1.10
N MET A 51 15.25 9.48 0.40
CA MET A 51 15.31 9.12 -1.01
C MET A 51 15.61 10.32 -1.91
N ALA A 52 15.16 11.53 -1.54
CA ALA A 52 15.54 12.78 -2.20
C ALA A 52 17.05 13.07 -2.05
N ALA A 53 17.63 12.81 -0.88
CA ALA A 53 19.09 12.90 -0.68
C ALA A 53 19.87 11.92 -1.57
N CYS A 54 19.26 10.78 -1.94
CA CYS A 54 19.82 9.82 -2.90
C CYS A 54 19.50 10.14 -4.39
N GLY A 55 18.81 11.25 -4.67
CA GLY A 55 18.41 11.64 -6.02
C GLY A 55 17.28 10.82 -6.63
N ALA A 56 16.54 10.06 -5.82
CA ALA A 56 15.45 9.17 -6.22
C ALA A 56 14.12 9.57 -5.56
N PRO A 57 13.42 10.59 -6.06
CA PRO A 57 12.23 11.12 -5.39
C PRO A 57 11.12 10.07 -5.22
N VAL A 58 10.44 10.11 -4.07
CA VAL A 58 9.30 9.23 -3.74
C VAL A 58 8.01 9.84 -4.28
N VAL A 59 7.20 9.02 -4.95
CA VAL A 59 5.84 9.34 -5.37
C VAL A 59 4.88 8.57 -4.46
N VAL A 60 3.99 9.30 -3.78
CA VAL A 60 3.04 8.72 -2.83
C VAL A 60 1.69 8.54 -3.53
N GLU A 61 1.28 7.29 -3.68
CA GLU A 61 -0.08 6.92 -4.05
C GLU A 61 -0.89 6.78 -2.75
N VAL A 62 -1.60 7.84 -2.37
CA VAL A 62 -2.59 7.77 -1.28
C VAL A 62 -3.81 7.04 -1.83
N SER A 63 -3.75 5.72 -1.87
CA SER A 63 -4.95 4.90 -2.02
C SER A 63 -5.76 5.01 -0.74
N ASN A 64 -6.68 5.98 -0.69
CA ASN A 64 -7.72 6.07 0.33
C ASN A 64 -8.72 4.92 0.15
N ARG A 65 -8.28 3.66 0.31
CA ARG A 65 -9.14 2.48 0.32
C ARG A 65 -9.70 2.28 1.73
N LEU A 66 -10.53 3.22 2.15
CA LEU A 66 -11.60 2.89 3.07
C LEU A 66 -12.66 2.13 2.26
N GLY A 67 -12.48 0.82 2.07
CA GLY A 67 -13.51 -0.02 1.46
C GLY A 67 -12.99 -1.15 0.57
N THR A 68 -13.34 -2.38 0.97
CA THR A 68 -13.52 -3.54 0.09
C THR A 68 -12.26 -4.12 -0.54
N GLN A 69 -11.58 -4.94 0.26
CA GLN A 69 -11.09 -6.21 -0.23
C GLN A 69 -11.93 -7.34 0.38
N VAL A 70 -13.22 -7.38 0.03
CA VAL A 70 -14.01 -8.62 0.09
C VAL A 70 -13.77 -9.31 -1.23
N GLY A 71 -13.02 -10.41 -1.19
CA GLY A 71 -12.82 -11.28 -2.34
C GLY A 71 -14.16 -11.88 -2.75
N VAL A 72 -14.71 -11.43 -3.88
CA VAL A 72 -15.79 -12.15 -4.54
C VAL A 72 -15.15 -13.24 -5.39
N ARG A 73 -14.98 -14.41 -4.78
CA ARG A 73 -14.81 -15.69 -5.46
C ARG A 73 -15.79 -16.66 -4.80
N VAL A 74 -17.09 -16.43 -4.99
CA VAL A 74 -18.05 -17.52 -4.88
C VAL A 74 -18.23 -18.07 -6.28
N ASP A 75 -17.36 -19.03 -6.58
CA ASP A 75 -17.64 -20.06 -7.56
C ASP A 75 -18.91 -20.79 -7.09
N GLN A 76 -20.00 -20.69 -7.83
CA GLN A 76 -21.12 -21.60 -7.63
C GLN A 76 -21.72 -21.97 -8.98
N ALA A 77 -21.18 -23.07 -9.49
CA ALA A 77 -21.77 -23.93 -10.50
C ALA A 77 -23.12 -24.53 -10.02
N VAL A 78 -23.83 -25.13 -10.97
CA VAL A 78 -25.06 -25.94 -10.88
C VAL A 78 -26.35 -25.12 -10.96
N GLY A 79 -27.29 -25.32 -11.88
CA GLY A 79 -27.50 -26.36 -12.88
C GLY A 79 -29.02 -26.54 -13.03
N SER A 80 -29.51 -26.49 -14.27
CA SER A 80 -30.73 -27.13 -14.82
C SER A 80 -32.10 -26.86 -14.14
N GLY A 81 -33.23 -26.80 -14.84
CA GLY A 81 -33.58 -27.05 -16.23
C GLY A 81 -35.06 -26.71 -16.38
N GLY A 82 -35.44 -26.21 -17.55
CA GLY A 82 -36.83 -25.95 -17.89
C GLY A 82 -37.51 -27.21 -18.39
N THR A 83 -38.77 -27.36 -18.01
CA THR A 83 -39.86 -27.89 -18.85
C THR A 83 -41.15 -27.24 -18.38
#